data_AF-A0A1G0KEL9-F1
#
_entry.id   AF-A0A1G0KEL9-F1
#
_cell.length_a   1.000
_cell.length_b   1.000
_cell.length_c   1.000
_cell.angle_alpha   90.00
_cell.angle_beta   90.00
_cell.angle_gamma   90.00
#
_symmetry.space_group_name_H-M   'P 1'
#
loop_
_entity.id
_entity.type
_entity.pdbx_description
1 polymer ?
#
loop_
_entity_poly.entity_id
_entity_poly.type
_entity_poly.pdbx_seq_one_letter_code
_entity_poly.pdbx_strand_id
1 'polypeptide(L)'
;MNRQIITSFAVILACLVMAGCNKTATLRAADAAPEILHIHTDGKMVFNDRIMPVDDVIIYPDGFGGEKAAVKLYTPYHPPFYRDSIIVERLESEN
;
A
#
# COMPACT_ATOMS: atom_id res chain seq x y z
N MET A 1 -5.21 -55.11 -20.52
CA MET A 1 -5.77 -54.42 -19.34
C MET A 1 -4.96 -53.17 -18.93
N ASN A 2 -4.19 -52.55 -19.85
CA ASN A 2 -3.28 -51.43 -19.50
C ASN A 2 -3.70 -50.07 -20.09
N ARG A 3 -4.58 -50.04 -21.11
CA ARG A 3 -5.10 -48.77 -21.67
C ARG A 3 -6.11 -48.08 -20.75
N GLN A 4 -6.90 -48.85 -20.00
CA GLN A 4 -7.92 -48.35 -19.07
C GLN A 4 -7.31 -47.66 -17.83
N ILE A 5 -6.16 -48.14 -17.34
CA ILE A 5 -5.48 -47.58 -16.17
C ILE A 5 -4.83 -46.23 -16.53
N ILE A 6 -4.24 -46.12 -17.72
CA ILE A 6 -3.58 -44.89 -18.20
C ILE A 6 -4.61 -43.79 -18.47
N THR A 7 -5.78 -44.13 -19.04
CA THR A 7 -6.86 -43.15 -19.24
C THR A 7 -7.45 -42.66 -17.92
N SER A 8 -7.60 -43.53 -16.92
CA SER A 8 -8.11 -43.14 -15.60
C SER A 8 -7.14 -42.25 -14.84
N PHE A 9 -5.83 -42.50 -14.95
CA PHE A 9 -4.81 -41.67 -14.30
C PHE A 9 -4.72 -40.26 -14.93
N ALA A 10 -4.88 -40.16 -16.26
CA ALA A 10 -4.89 -38.89 -16.97
C ALA A 10 -6.09 -38.01 -16.61
N VAL A 11 -7.27 -38.61 -16.37
CA VAL A 11 -8.49 -37.87 -15.97
C VAL A 11 -8.37 -37.35 -14.53
N ILE A 12 -7.79 -38.12 -13.61
CA ILE A 12 -7.58 -37.70 -12.22
C ILE A 12 -6.56 -36.56 -12.13
N LEU A 13 -5.50 -36.60 -12.95
CA LEU A 13 -4.51 -35.53 -13.03
C LEU A 13 -5.10 -34.22 -13.59
N ALA A 14 -6.04 -34.29 -14.53
CA ALA A 14 -6.71 -33.11 -15.09
C ALA A 14 -7.65 -32.41 -14.09
N CYS A 15 -8.29 -33.15 -13.19
CA CYS A 15 -9.16 -32.56 -12.16
C CYS A 15 -8.38 -31.82 -11.07
N LEU A 16 -7.13 -32.19 -10.79
CA LEU A 16 -6.27 -31.53 -9.78
C LEU A 16 -5.80 -30.13 -10.20
N VAL A 17 -5.81 -29.81 -11.50
CA VAL A 17 -5.34 -28.50 -12.01
C VAL A 17 -6.43 -27.41 -11.92
N MET A 18 -7.70 -27.79 -11.74
CA MET A 18 -8.84 -26.86 -11.67
C MET A 18 -9.13 -26.37 -10.23
N ALA A 19 -8.42 -26.89 -9.22
CA ALA A 19 -8.53 -26.46 -7.82
C ALA A 19 -7.56 -25.31 -7.47
N GLY A 20 -7.08 -24.56 -8.46
CA GLY A 20 -6.42 -23.28 -8.25
C GLY A 20 -7.45 -22.26 -7.74
N CYS A 21 -7.58 -22.15 -6.41
CA CYS A 21 -8.39 -21.14 -5.76
C CYS A 21 -7.91 -19.73 -6.18
N ASN A 22 -8.53 -19.14 -7.21
CA ASN A 22 -8.51 -17.70 -7.41
C ASN A 22 -9.40 -17.04 -6.34
N LYS A 23 -8.94 -17.06 -5.09
CA LYS A 23 -9.42 -16.14 -4.06
C LYS A 23 -8.52 -14.91 -4.08
N THR A 24 -8.52 -14.18 -5.18
CA THR A 24 -8.07 -12.79 -5.13
C THR A 24 -9.23 -11.98 -4.56
N ALA A 25 -9.47 -12.15 -3.26
CA ALA A 25 -10.35 -11.28 -2.51
C ALA A 25 -9.68 -9.90 -2.49
N THR A 26 -10.16 -9.00 -3.35
CA THR A 26 -9.90 -7.56 -3.22
C THR A 26 -10.65 -7.04 -1.98
N LEU A 27 -10.14 -7.39 -0.80
CA LEU A 27 -10.40 -6.68 0.45
C LEU A 27 -9.24 -5.71 0.63
N ARG A 28 -9.35 -4.50 0.09
CA ARG A 28 -8.43 -3.42 0.44
C ARG A 28 -9.19 -2.12 0.61
N ALA A 29 -9.16 -1.62 1.85
CA ALA A 29 -9.00 -0.20 2.22
C ALA A 29 -9.74 0.22 3.51
N ALA A 30 -10.39 -0.68 4.26
CA ALA A 30 -11.07 -0.29 5.50
C ALA A 30 -10.21 -0.41 6.78
N ASP A 31 -9.18 -1.26 6.77
CA ASP A 31 -8.35 -1.58 7.96
C ASP A 31 -6.86 -1.26 7.77
N ALA A 32 -6.49 -0.50 6.72
CA ALA A 32 -5.12 -0.02 6.62
C ALA A 32 -4.91 1.05 7.70
N ALA A 33 -3.91 0.86 8.54
CA ALA A 33 -3.48 1.88 9.49
C ALA A 33 -3.30 3.21 8.75
N PRO A 34 -3.68 4.35 9.38
CA PRO A 34 -3.54 5.64 8.74
C PRO A 34 -2.08 5.88 8.38
N GLU A 35 -1.86 6.40 7.17
CA GLU A 35 -0.53 6.79 6.73
C GLU A 35 -0.14 8.10 7.44
N ILE A 36 1.09 8.16 7.96
CA ILE A 36 1.59 9.27 8.76
C ILE A 36 2.82 9.90 8.09
N LEU A 37 2.84 11.22 8.03
CA LEU A 37 4.00 12.03 7.70
C LEU A 37 4.57 12.59 9.01
N HIS A 38 5.79 12.19 9.36
CA HIS A 38 6.50 12.75 10.50
C HIS A 38 7.26 14.00 10.08
N ILE A 39 7.04 15.11 10.79
CA ILE A 39 7.81 16.34 10.64
C ILE A 39 8.66 16.51 11.90
N HIS A 40 9.98 16.43 11.72
CA HIS A 40 10.94 16.65 12.79
C HIS A 40 11.18 18.15 13.01
N THR A 41 11.75 18.51 14.16
CA THR A 41 12.04 19.91 14.53
C THR A 41 13.05 20.60 13.63
N ASP A 42 13.93 19.85 12.96
CA ASP A 42 14.86 20.34 11.95
C ASP A 42 14.18 20.62 10.58
N GLY A 43 12.86 20.39 10.49
CA GLY A 43 12.07 20.55 9.27
C GLY A 43 12.11 19.34 8.35
N LYS A 44 12.80 18.26 8.73
CA LYS A 44 12.84 17.02 7.96
C LYS A 44 11.47 16.35 7.94
N MET A 45 11.00 16.02 6.73
CA MET A 45 9.73 15.35 6.51
C MET A 45 9.99 13.88 6.15
N VAL A 46 9.41 12.94 6.90
CA VAL A 46 9.61 11.50 6.71
C VAL A 46 8.27 10.82 6.48
N PHE A 47 8.13 10.13 5.34
CA PHE A 47 6.94 9.37 4.95
C PHE A 47 7.36 7.96 4.53
N ASN A 48 6.80 6.92 5.15
CA ASN A 48 7.15 5.51 4.90
C ASN A 48 8.68 5.28 4.90
N ASP A 49 9.35 5.70 5.98
CA ASP A 49 10.81 5.62 6.18
C ASP A 49 11.67 6.36 5.14
N ARG A 50 11.07 7.21 4.31
CA ARG A 50 11.77 8.00 3.30
C ARG A 50 11.71 9.49 3.61
N ILE A 51 12.84 10.17 3.48
CA ILE A 51 12.91 11.63 3.52
C ILE A 51 12.23 12.18 2.27
N MET A 52 11.25 13.06 2.46
CA MET A 52 10.50 13.69 1.39
C MET A 52 11.06 15.10 1.10
N PRO A 53 11.24 15.46 -0.18
CA PRO A 53 11.48 16.85 -0.56
C PRO A 53 10.30 17.74 -0.17
N VAL A 54 10.57 18.97 0.27
CA VAL A 54 9.52 19.92 0.66
C VAL A 54 8.56 20.21 -0.50
N ASP A 55 9.07 20.32 -1.74
CA ASP A 55 8.25 20.57 -2.93
C ASP A 55 7.28 19.42 -3.28
N ASP A 56 7.56 18.22 -2.76
CA ASP A 56 6.74 17.03 -2.98
C ASP A 56 5.69 16.82 -1.87
N VAL A 57 5.58 17.76 -0.93
CA VAL A 57 4.66 17.69 0.22
C VAL A 57 3.84 18.97 0.33
N ILE A 58 2.52 18.82 0.46
CA ILE A 58 1.60 19.93 0.71
C ILE A 58 0.89 19.66 2.04
N ILE A 59 1.04 20.55 3.02
CA ILE A 59 0.38 20.47 4.33
C ILE A 59 -0.84 21.38 4.33
N TYR A 60 -1.95 20.90 4.86
CA TYR A 60 -3.21 21.64 4.94
C TYR A 60 -3.98 21.29 6.23
N PRO A 61 -4.81 22.21 6.76
CA PRO A 61 -5.60 21.94 7.95
C PRO A 61 -6.63 20.84 7.69
N ASP A 62 -6.87 19.98 8.68
CA ASP A 62 -7.84 18.88 8.57
C ASP A 62 -9.30 19.30 8.85
N GLY A 63 -9.50 20.51 9.36
CA GLY A 63 -10.80 21.07 9.75
C GLY A 63 -11.22 20.82 11.21
N PHE A 64 -10.46 20.02 11.96
CA PHE A 64 -10.73 19.62 13.35
C PHE A 64 -9.61 20.02 14.34
N GLY A 65 -8.68 20.86 13.90
CA GLY A 65 -7.54 21.33 14.71
C GLY A 65 -6.27 20.50 14.51
N GLY A 66 -6.29 19.51 13.63
CA GLY A 66 -5.13 18.77 13.17
C GLY A 66 -4.64 19.21 11.79
N GLU A 67 -3.68 18.46 11.26
CA GLU A 67 -3.06 18.70 9.97
C GLU A 67 -3.08 17.42 9.12
N LYS A 68 -3.29 17.61 7.82
CA LYS A 68 -3.16 16.58 6.79
C LYS A 68 -2.11 16.98 5.77
N ALA A 69 -1.60 15.98 5.07
CA ALA A 69 -0.66 16.17 3.99
C ALA A 69 -1.12 15.47 2.70
N ALA A 70 -0.75 16.08 1.58
CA ALA A 70 -0.71 15.43 0.29
C ALA A 70 0.76 15.23 -0.09
N VAL A 71 1.16 13.98 -0.31
CA VAL A 71 2.54 13.60 -0.62
C VAL A 71 2.62 13.07 -2.05
N LYS A 72 3.56 13.59 -2.83
CA LYS A 72 3.79 13.16 -4.21
C LYS A 72 4.54 11.83 -4.23
N LEU A 73 3.96 10.85 -4.91
CA LEU A 73 4.51 9.51 -5.04
C LEU A 73 4.98 9.23 -6.45
N TYR A 74 6.03 8.41 -6.53
CA TYR A 74 6.60 7.90 -7.76
C TYR A 74 6.50 6.39 -7.71
N THR A 75 5.60 5.82 -8.49
CA THR A 75 5.46 4.37 -8.65
C THR A 75 5.82 3.98 -10.08
N PRO A 76 6.49 2.83 -10.30
CA PRO A 76 6.77 2.36 -11.65
C PRO A 76 5.49 2.25 -12.47
N TYR A 77 5.57 2.61 -13.75
CA TYR A 77 4.46 2.53 -14.72
C TYR A 77 3.26 3.45 -14.46
N HIS A 78 3.37 4.41 -13.53
CA HIS A 78 2.36 5.44 -13.33
C HIS A 78 3.01 6.82 -13.32
N PRO A 79 2.32 7.85 -13.87
CA PRO A 79 2.78 9.23 -13.71
C PRO A 79 2.78 9.62 -12.22
N PRO A 80 3.62 10.59 -11.80
CA PRO A 80 3.61 11.08 -10.44
C PRO A 80 2.22 11.58 -10.03
N PHE A 81 1.77 11.23 -8.84
CA PHE A 81 0.49 11.66 -8.30
C PHE A 81 0.62 12.00 -6.82
N TYR A 82 -0.29 12.85 -6.32
CA TYR A 82 -0.39 13.12 -4.89
C TYR A 82 -1.30 12.09 -4.24
N ARG A 83 -0.82 11.49 -3.16
CA ARG A 83 -1.63 10.74 -2.21
C ARG A 83 -2.02 11.70 -1.09
N ASP A 84 -3.31 11.92 -0.93
CA ASP A 84 -3.88 12.82 0.05
C ASP A 84 -4.25 12.08 1.34
N SER A 85 -4.85 12.79 2.29
CA SER A 85 -5.38 12.24 3.54
C SER A 85 -4.34 11.61 4.47
N ILE A 86 -3.05 11.94 4.30
CA ILE A 86 -1.97 11.53 5.19
C ILE A 86 -2.05 12.37 6.46
N ILE A 87 -1.98 11.75 7.64
CA ILE A 87 -1.97 12.47 8.91
C ILE A 87 -0.58 13.07 9.14
N VAL A 88 -0.52 14.30 9.62
CA VAL A 88 0.74 14.94 9.98
C VAL A 88 0.99 14.78 11.47
N GLU A 89 2.18 14.28 11.83
CA GLU A 89 2.64 14.21 13.21
C GLU A 89 3.92 15.03 13.35
N ARG A 90 3.93 15.99 14.28
CA ARG A 90 5.10 16.82 14.56
C ARG A 90 5.85 16.23 15.75
N LEU A 91 7.05 15.73 15.50
CA LEU A 91 7.90 15.15 16.54
C LEU A 91 8.65 16.28 17.23
N GLU A 92 8.40 16.45 18.53
CA GLU A 92 9.20 17.35 19.36
C GLU A 92 10.61 16.76 19.50
N SER A 93 11.63 17.62 19.53
CA SER A 93 12.98 17.18 19.88
C SER A 93 12.95 16.68 21.31
N GLU A 94 13.34 15.41 21.54
CA GLU A 94 13.74 14.97 22.88
C GLU A 94 14.86 15.92 23.34
N ASN A 95 14.55 16.72 24.35
CA ASN A 95 15.46 17.68 24.96
C ASN A 95 16.26 17.02 26.09
#